data_AF-A0A497GAN3-F1
#
_entry.id   AF-A0A497GAN3-F1
#
_cell.length_a   1.000
_cell.length_b   1.000
_cell.length_c   1.000
_cell.angle_alpha   90.00
_cell.angle_beta   90.00
_cell.angle_gamma   90.00
#
_symmetry.space_group_name_H-M   'P 1'
#
loop_
_entity.id
_entity.type
_entity.pdbx_description
1 polymer ?
#
loop_
_entity_poly.entity_id
_entity_poly.type
_entity_poly.pdbx_seq_one_letter_code
_entity_poly.pdbx_strand_id
1 'polypeptide(L)'
;MSIDYHIARIRELIEEAGEADERVSEGLAVAPVIMSLASLILYVIGFAALGFARRRPLGAALTFLSTMILSALIGLAAAGLGIYVVYKLIRRRNRHFVRARRLCENVAAALGGEGEAGYQIRRVLEEMEELGERDAVVWAVLSWIIPFLGLYVFHFLNEDFRRHEALEARFYGAVSQLTGRELRFDRVIPSRSTVLYIVLTIITVGIFAVYWLYTLARDPNLHFAQHRRVEMELLRILEERRGPAT
;
A
#
# COMPACT_ATOMS: atom_id res chain seq x y z
N MET A 1 -2.01 9.14 33.33
CA MET A 1 -1.25 7.94 32.90
C MET A 1 0.22 8.33 32.91
N SER A 2 1.13 7.49 33.42
CA SER A 2 2.55 7.87 33.55
C SER A 2 3.26 7.84 32.20
N ILE A 3 4.31 8.65 32.04
CA ILE A 3 5.17 8.65 30.84
C ILE A 3 5.73 7.24 30.53
N ASP A 4 5.98 6.46 31.57
CA ASP A 4 6.47 5.08 31.51
C ASP A 4 5.50 4.15 30.77
N TYR A 5 4.19 4.33 30.98
CA TYR A 5 3.18 3.57 30.27
C TYR A 5 3.25 3.85 28.77
N HIS A 6 3.38 5.12 28.39
CA HIS A 6 3.41 5.52 26.99
C HIS A 6 4.70 5.05 26.30
N ILE A 7 5.85 5.12 26.97
CA ILE A 7 7.12 4.58 26.44
C ILE A 7 7.05 3.06 26.26
N ALA A 8 6.50 2.33 27.23
CA ALA A 8 6.30 0.89 27.11
C ALA A 8 5.37 0.55 25.92
N ARG A 9 4.30 1.31 25.74
CA ARG A 9 3.37 1.12 24.61
C ARG A 9 4.02 1.46 23.27
N ILE A 10 4.87 2.49 23.19
CA ILE A 10 5.64 2.81 21.97
C ILE A 10 6.57 1.66 21.61
N ARG A 11 7.27 1.08 22.60
CA ARG A 11 8.14 -0.07 22.36
C ARG A 11 7.37 -1.27 21.78
N GLU A 12 6.22 -1.59 22.37
CA GLU A 12 5.33 -2.65 21.86
C GLU A 12 4.89 -2.37 20.41
N LEU A 13 4.50 -1.13 20.09
CA LEU A 13 4.10 -0.73 18.72
C LEU A 13 5.24 -0.78 17.69
N ILE A 14 6.49 -0.60 18.14
CA ILE A 14 7.68 -0.76 17.30
C ILE A 14 7.97 -2.24 17.07
N GLU A 15 7.77 -3.10 18.06
CA GLU A 15 7.89 -4.55 17.91
C GLU A 15 6.78 -5.10 16.98
N GLU A 16 5.54 -4.59 17.10
CA GLU A 16 4.41 -4.90 16.21
C GLU A 16 4.64 -4.46 14.75
N ALA A 17 5.62 -3.58 14.47
CA ALA A 17 5.90 -3.07 13.13
C ALA A 17 6.18 -4.19 12.13
N GLY A 18 6.84 -5.27 12.57
CA GLY A 18 7.15 -6.41 11.71
C GLY A 18 5.90 -7.10 11.13
N GLU A 19 4.79 -7.11 11.88
CA GLU A 19 3.53 -7.74 11.46
C GLU A 19 2.57 -6.77 10.75
N ALA A 20 2.56 -5.50 11.17
CA ALA A 20 1.71 -4.48 10.58
C ALA A 20 2.22 -3.99 9.22
N ASP A 21 3.54 -3.83 9.10
CA ASP A 21 4.21 -3.27 7.93
C ASP A 21 4.68 -4.38 6.98
N GLU A 22 3.77 -5.32 6.71
CA GLU A 22 4.04 -6.49 5.88
C GLU A 22 4.47 -6.05 4.46
N ARG A 23 5.67 -6.46 4.06
CA ARG A 23 6.20 -6.19 2.72
C ARG A 23 5.53 -7.08 1.68
N VAL A 24 5.09 -6.46 0.60
CA VAL A 24 4.58 -7.15 -0.58
C VAL A 24 5.66 -7.08 -1.64
N SER A 25 6.09 -8.23 -2.18
CA SER A 25 7.08 -8.23 -3.25
C SER A 25 6.51 -7.56 -4.50
N GLU A 26 7.35 -6.78 -5.18
CA GLU A 26 6.94 -6.05 -6.38
C GLU A 26 6.51 -7.03 -7.49
N GLY A 27 7.20 -8.17 -7.59
CA GLY A 27 6.86 -9.26 -8.52
C GLY A 27 5.47 -9.87 -8.27
N LEU A 28 5.12 -10.12 -7.00
CA LEU A 28 3.80 -10.63 -6.64
C LEU A 28 2.69 -9.62 -6.98
N ALA A 29 2.96 -8.33 -6.77
CA ALA A 29 1.98 -7.29 -7.05
C ALA A 29 1.65 -7.18 -8.55
N VAL A 30 2.64 -7.37 -9.43
CA VAL A 30 2.44 -7.26 -10.89
C VAL A 30 2.04 -8.57 -11.57
N ALA A 31 2.28 -9.72 -10.92
CA ALA A 31 2.01 -11.04 -11.48
C ALA A 31 0.59 -11.23 -12.04
N PRO A 32 -0.51 -10.79 -11.37
CA PRO A 32 -1.86 -10.91 -11.91
C PRO A 32 -2.04 -10.28 -13.30
N VAL A 33 -1.45 -9.10 -13.53
CA VAL A 33 -1.58 -8.40 -14.80
C VAL A 33 -0.74 -9.08 -15.87
N ILE A 34 0.49 -9.52 -15.55
CA ILE A 34 1.34 -10.26 -16.48
C ILE A 34 0.66 -11.58 -16.89
N MET A 35 0.08 -12.32 -15.94
CA MET A 35 -0.67 -13.54 -16.23
C MET A 35 -1.90 -13.27 -17.09
N SER A 36 -2.63 -12.18 -16.83
CA SER A 36 -3.77 -11.77 -17.64
C SER A 36 -3.37 -11.44 -19.09
N LEU A 37 -2.25 -10.74 -19.27
CA LEU A 37 -1.71 -10.44 -20.60
C LEU A 37 -1.27 -11.72 -21.33
N ALA A 38 -0.61 -12.65 -20.63
CA ALA A 38 -0.22 -13.94 -21.19
C ALA A 38 -1.44 -14.78 -21.61
N SER A 39 -2.48 -14.80 -20.77
CA SER A 39 -3.76 -15.45 -21.07
C SER A 39 -4.39 -14.86 -22.35
N LEU A 40 -4.44 -13.52 -22.46
CA LEU A 40 -4.97 -12.84 -23.63
C LEU A 40 -4.18 -13.17 -24.90
N ILE A 41 -2.85 -13.18 -24.84
CA ILE A 41 -2.00 -13.52 -25.99
C ILE A 41 -2.27 -14.96 -26.45
N LEU A 42 -2.34 -15.91 -25.51
CA LEU A 42 -2.66 -17.31 -25.84
C LEU A 42 -4.04 -17.45 -26.48
N TYR A 43 -5.04 -16.74 -25.97
CA TYR A 43 -6.37 -16.72 -26.55
C TYR A 43 -6.36 -16.18 -27.99
N VAL A 44 -5.64 -15.08 -28.25
CA VAL A 44 -5.51 -14.49 -29.59
C VAL A 44 -4.81 -15.44 -30.56
N ILE A 45 -3.74 -16.13 -30.11
CA ILE A 45 -3.07 -17.16 -30.92
C ILE A 45 -4.03 -18.28 -31.29
N GLY A 46 -4.79 -18.77 -30.32
CA GLY A 46 -5.83 -19.77 -30.54
C GLY A 46 -6.85 -19.33 -31.57
N PHE A 47 -7.38 -18.13 -31.40
CA PHE A 47 -8.38 -17.55 -32.29
C PHE A 47 -7.84 -17.39 -33.71
N ALA A 48 -6.60 -16.91 -33.86
CA ALA A 48 -5.94 -16.79 -35.17
C ALA A 48 -5.77 -18.14 -35.87
N ALA A 49 -5.60 -19.24 -35.13
CA ALA A 49 -5.48 -20.59 -35.69
C ALA A 49 -6.75 -21.02 -36.46
N LEU A 50 -7.92 -20.49 -36.11
CA LEU A 50 -9.17 -20.75 -36.84
C LEU A 50 -9.11 -20.28 -38.29
N GLY A 51 -8.27 -19.29 -38.63
CA GLY A 51 -8.03 -18.87 -40.02
C GLY A 51 -7.49 -19.99 -40.92
N PHE A 52 -6.90 -21.04 -40.33
CA PHE A 52 -6.39 -22.21 -41.06
C PHE A 52 -7.39 -23.36 -41.14
N ALA A 53 -8.59 -23.22 -40.58
CA ALA A 53 -9.58 -24.30 -40.49
C ALA A 53 -9.98 -24.87 -41.86
N ARG A 54 -9.97 -24.05 -42.93
CA ARG A 54 -10.26 -24.51 -44.29
C ARG A 54 -9.21 -25.49 -44.85
N ARG A 55 -7.95 -25.37 -44.42
CA ARG A 55 -6.83 -26.21 -44.91
C ARG A 55 -6.55 -27.38 -43.97
N ARG A 56 -6.67 -27.15 -42.66
CA ARG A 56 -6.36 -28.14 -41.60
C ARG A 56 -7.42 -28.05 -40.49
N PRO A 57 -8.64 -28.57 -40.71
CA PRO A 57 -9.76 -28.38 -39.78
C PRO A 57 -9.48 -28.97 -38.39
N LEU A 58 -8.98 -30.21 -38.32
CA LEU A 58 -8.67 -30.88 -37.05
C LEU A 58 -7.55 -30.17 -36.29
N GLY A 59 -6.45 -29.80 -36.98
CA GLY A 59 -5.33 -29.10 -36.34
C GLY A 59 -5.74 -27.73 -35.80
N ALA A 60 -6.47 -26.94 -36.59
CA ALA A 60 -6.97 -25.63 -36.18
C ALA A 60 -7.93 -25.73 -34.98
N ALA A 61 -8.84 -26.72 -34.98
CA ALA A 61 -9.77 -26.94 -33.87
C ALA A 61 -9.04 -27.34 -32.58
N LEU A 62 -8.06 -28.25 -32.66
CA LEU A 62 -7.27 -28.68 -31.50
C LEU A 62 -6.41 -27.54 -30.93
N THR A 63 -5.76 -26.74 -31.79
CA THR A 63 -5.02 -25.56 -31.34
C THR A 63 -5.93 -24.54 -30.67
N PHE A 64 -7.09 -24.22 -31.25
CA PHE A 64 -8.04 -23.29 -30.65
C PHE A 64 -8.53 -23.79 -29.30
N LEU A 65 -8.98 -25.05 -29.20
CA LEU A 65 -9.52 -25.60 -27.96
C LEU A 65 -8.46 -25.67 -26.85
N SER A 66 -7.26 -26.15 -27.17
CA SER A 66 -6.17 -26.25 -26.18
C SER A 66 -5.73 -24.88 -25.66
N THR A 67 -5.55 -23.89 -26.54
CA THR A 67 -5.19 -22.53 -26.15
C THR A 67 -6.32 -21.82 -25.41
N MET A 68 -7.59 -22.05 -25.79
CA MET A 68 -8.76 -21.53 -25.07
C MET A 68 -8.80 -22.06 -23.63
N ILE A 69 -8.67 -23.38 -23.43
CA ILE A 69 -8.65 -23.99 -22.09
C ILE A 69 -7.47 -23.44 -21.27
N LEU A 70 -6.26 -23.42 -21.85
CA LEU A 70 -5.08 -22.92 -21.14
C LEU A 70 -5.21 -21.43 -20.78
N SER A 71 -5.71 -20.61 -21.71
CA SER A 71 -5.97 -19.19 -21.46
C SER A 71 -6.98 -18.99 -20.32
N ALA A 72 -8.06 -19.78 -20.29
CA ALA A 72 -9.06 -19.71 -19.22
C ALA A 72 -8.47 -20.09 -17.86
N LEU A 73 -7.66 -21.14 -17.79
CA LEU A 73 -6.99 -21.56 -16.54
C LEU A 73 -6.03 -20.47 -16.03
N ILE A 74 -5.21 -19.89 -16.91
CA ILE A 74 -4.29 -18.79 -16.55
C ILE A 74 -5.09 -17.55 -16.12
N GLY A 75 -6.18 -17.23 -16.83
CA GLY A 75 -7.04 -16.10 -16.51
C GLY A 75 -7.72 -16.23 -15.14
N LEU A 76 -8.21 -17.42 -14.80
CA LEU A 76 -8.78 -17.70 -13.47
C LEU A 76 -7.72 -17.64 -12.36
N ALA A 77 -6.52 -18.14 -12.61
CA ALA A 77 -5.42 -18.02 -11.65
C ALA A 77 -5.01 -16.55 -11.45
N ALA A 78 -4.94 -15.78 -12.55
CA ALA A 78 -4.66 -14.35 -12.51
C ALA A 78 -5.73 -13.57 -11.72
N ALA A 79 -7.00 -13.91 -11.92
CA ALA A 79 -8.13 -13.34 -11.17
C ALA A 79 -7.99 -13.56 -9.66
N GLY A 80 -7.80 -14.82 -9.25
CA GLY A 80 -7.66 -15.18 -7.83
C GLY A 80 -6.44 -14.50 -7.19
N LEU A 81 -5.31 -14.48 -7.90
CA LEU A 81 -4.11 -13.79 -7.43
C LEU A 81 -4.31 -12.28 -7.35
N GLY A 82 -5.03 -11.68 -8.30
CA GLY A 82 -5.36 -10.25 -8.32
C GLY A 82 -6.21 -9.84 -7.12
N ILE A 83 -7.27 -10.59 -6.81
CA ILE A 83 -8.10 -10.38 -5.62
C ILE A 83 -7.24 -10.46 -4.35
N TYR A 84 -6.40 -11.50 -4.25
CA TYR A 84 -5.49 -11.68 -3.11
C TYR A 84 -4.50 -10.51 -2.95
N VAL A 85 -3.89 -10.05 -4.03
CA VAL A 85 -2.95 -8.92 -4.03
C VAL A 85 -3.66 -7.65 -3.55
N VAL A 86 -4.82 -7.32 -4.13
CA VAL A 86 -5.59 -6.12 -3.72
C VAL A 86 -5.98 -6.19 -2.25
N TYR A 87 -6.50 -7.34 -1.81
CA TYR A 87 -6.80 -7.59 -0.39
C TYR A 87 -5.59 -7.31 0.49
N LYS A 88 -4.42 -7.84 0.11
CA LYS A 88 -3.18 -7.68 0.87
C LYS A 88 -2.72 -6.22 0.92
N LEU A 89 -2.82 -5.49 -0.19
CA LEU A 89 -2.46 -4.07 -0.27
C LEU A 89 -3.35 -3.18 0.62
N ILE A 90 -4.65 -3.45 0.68
CA ILE A 90 -5.58 -2.70 1.53
C ILE A 90 -5.37 -3.08 3.01
N ARG A 91 -5.26 -4.38 3.30
CA ARG A 91 -5.04 -4.87 4.67
C ARG A 91 -3.78 -4.29 5.31
N ARG A 92 -2.65 -4.29 4.59
CA ARG A 92 -1.41 -3.73 5.13
C ARG A 92 -1.50 -2.20 5.33
N ARG A 93 -2.19 -1.48 4.42
CA ARG A 93 -2.44 -0.04 4.57
C ARG A 93 -3.18 0.24 5.87
N ASN A 94 -4.27 -0.48 6.12
CA ASN A 94 -5.06 -0.28 7.35
C ASN A 94 -4.24 -0.57 8.60
N ARG A 95 -3.54 -1.71 8.63
CA ARG A 95 -2.71 -2.11 9.78
C ARG A 95 -1.62 -1.08 10.08
N HIS A 96 -0.91 -0.64 9.05
CA HIS A 96 0.11 0.39 9.18
C HIS A 96 -0.47 1.69 9.73
N PHE A 97 -1.57 2.20 9.16
CA PHE A 97 -2.14 3.50 9.56
C PHE A 97 -2.64 3.47 11.00
N VAL A 98 -3.27 2.36 11.42
CA VAL A 98 -3.73 2.17 12.80
C VAL A 98 -2.54 2.12 13.77
N ARG A 99 -1.46 1.40 13.42
CA ARG A 99 -0.25 1.32 14.23
C ARG A 99 0.44 2.69 14.35
N ALA A 100 0.66 3.35 13.21
CA ALA A 100 1.31 4.65 13.14
C ALA A 100 0.53 5.71 13.93
N ARG A 101 -0.81 5.75 13.81
CA ARG A 101 -1.66 6.64 14.62
C ARG A 101 -1.51 6.37 16.11
N ARG A 102 -1.61 5.11 16.55
CA ARG A 102 -1.43 4.73 17.96
C ARG A 102 -0.04 5.09 18.49
N LEU A 103 0.99 4.98 17.66
CA LEU A 103 2.35 5.37 18.03
C LEU A 103 2.41 6.89 18.23
N CYS A 104 1.86 7.66 17.29
CA CYS A 104 1.79 9.12 17.38
C CYS A 104 0.98 9.59 18.60
N GLU A 105 -0.14 8.94 18.94
CA GLU A 105 -0.93 9.23 20.14
C GLU A 105 -0.12 9.04 21.43
N ASN A 106 0.61 7.93 21.55
CA ASN A 106 1.43 7.67 22.73
C ASN A 106 2.63 8.62 22.83
N VAL A 107 3.24 9.00 21.70
CA VAL A 107 4.32 9.99 21.65
C VAL A 107 3.79 11.37 22.07
N ALA A 108 2.63 11.77 21.57
CA ALA A 108 1.98 13.01 21.95
C ALA A 108 1.67 13.06 23.46
N ALA A 109 1.15 11.96 24.00
CA ALA A 109 0.85 11.83 25.42
C ALA A 109 2.12 11.83 26.30
N ALA A 110 3.20 11.20 25.84
CA ALA A 110 4.49 11.18 26.56
C ALA A 110 5.17 12.55 26.58
N LEU A 111 5.06 13.34 25.51
CA LEU A 111 5.73 14.63 25.39
C LEU A 111 4.97 15.77 26.08
N GLY A 112 3.65 15.67 26.25
CA GLY A 112 2.85 16.67 26.95
C GLY A 112 3.03 18.08 26.39
N GLY A 113 2.51 18.33 25.17
CA GLY A 113 2.69 19.61 24.48
C GLY A 113 1.60 20.64 24.77
N GLU A 114 1.98 21.80 25.31
CA GLU A 114 1.18 23.03 25.30
C GLU A 114 1.63 23.98 24.17
N GLY A 115 0.80 24.95 23.82
CA GLY A 115 1.09 25.92 22.75
C GLY A 115 0.94 25.37 21.32
N GLU A 116 1.61 26.01 20.36
CA GLU A 116 1.46 25.76 18.92
C GLU A 116 1.79 24.32 18.52
N ALA A 117 2.90 23.76 19.03
CA ALA A 117 3.31 22.40 18.70
C ALA A 117 2.31 21.34 19.22
N GLY A 118 1.72 21.56 20.40
CA GLY A 118 0.66 20.69 20.93
C GLY A 118 -0.63 20.76 20.10
N TYR A 119 -1.01 21.94 19.62
CA TYR A 119 -2.14 22.11 18.70
C TYR A 119 -1.89 21.39 17.36
N GLN A 120 -0.71 21.56 16.77
CA GLN A 120 -0.34 20.88 15.51
C GLN A 120 -0.40 19.37 15.65
N ILE A 121 0.11 18.81 16.76
CA ILE A 121 0.04 17.37 17.05
C ILE A 121 -1.41 16.89 17.10
N ARG A 122 -2.29 17.56 17.87
CA ARG A 122 -3.71 17.18 17.98
C ARG A 122 -4.40 17.20 16.62
N ARG A 123 -4.21 18.27 15.85
CA ARG A 123 -4.76 18.41 14.51
C ARG A 123 -4.29 17.30 13.57
N VAL A 124 -3.01 16.93 13.62
CA VAL A 124 -2.49 15.83 12.79
C VAL A 124 -3.11 14.49 13.18
N LEU A 125 -3.31 14.23 14.48
CA LEU A 125 -3.95 13.00 14.95
C LEU A 125 -5.42 12.90 14.50
N GLU A 126 -6.16 14.01 14.52
CA GLU A 126 -7.52 14.10 13.97
C GLU A 126 -7.52 13.82 12.45
N GLU A 127 -6.62 14.47 11.70
CA GLU A 127 -6.48 14.23 10.25
C GLU A 127 -6.05 12.79 9.91
N MET A 128 -5.30 12.11 10.80
CA MET A 128 -4.96 10.69 10.66
C MET A 128 -6.16 9.77 10.92
N GLU A 129 -7.04 10.14 11.84
CA GLU A 129 -8.27 9.40 12.13
C GLU A 129 -9.26 9.48 10.94
N GLU A 130 -9.35 10.64 10.29
CA GLU A 130 -10.18 10.83 9.08
C GLU A 130 -9.82 9.91 7.91
N LEU A 131 -8.56 9.44 7.82
CA LEU A 131 -8.15 8.51 6.78
C LEU A 131 -8.89 7.17 6.87
N GLY A 132 -9.42 6.83 8.05
CA GLY A 132 -10.32 5.70 8.29
C GLY A 132 -9.78 4.33 7.91
N GLU A 133 -10.50 3.28 8.29
CA GLU A 133 -10.25 1.92 7.81
C GLU A 133 -11.18 1.60 6.63
N ARG A 134 -10.68 0.79 5.69
CA ARG A 134 -11.48 0.30 4.56
C ARG A 134 -11.60 -1.22 4.62
N ASP A 135 -12.79 -1.77 4.42
CA ASP A 135 -12.95 -3.23 4.40
C ASP A 135 -12.18 -3.87 3.23
N ALA A 136 -11.08 -4.56 3.54
CA ALA A 136 -10.18 -5.11 2.55
C ALA A 136 -10.82 -6.20 1.69
N VAL A 137 -11.77 -6.97 2.25
CA VAL A 137 -12.45 -8.06 1.54
C VAL A 137 -13.44 -7.47 0.55
N VAL A 138 -14.28 -6.54 1.02
CA VAL A 138 -15.29 -5.87 0.18
C VAL A 138 -14.62 -5.17 -1.01
N TRP A 139 -13.58 -4.36 -0.76
CA TRP A 139 -12.92 -3.64 -1.85
C TRP A 139 -12.16 -4.56 -2.80
N ALA A 140 -11.54 -5.64 -2.32
CA ALA A 140 -10.86 -6.60 -3.19
C ALA A 140 -11.83 -7.34 -4.12
N VAL A 141 -12.97 -7.78 -3.58
CA VAL A 141 -14.00 -8.48 -4.37
C VAL A 141 -14.70 -7.52 -5.33
N LEU A 142 -15.08 -6.32 -4.88
CA LEU A 142 -15.75 -5.33 -5.73
C LEU A 142 -14.87 -4.86 -6.88
N SER A 143 -13.56 -4.71 -6.66
CA SER A 143 -12.59 -4.34 -7.71
C SER A 143 -12.51 -5.36 -8.84
N TRP A 144 -12.74 -6.64 -8.52
CA TRP A 144 -12.75 -7.70 -9.50
C TRP A 144 -14.05 -7.72 -10.32
N ILE A 145 -15.19 -7.54 -9.66
CA ILE A 145 -16.50 -7.53 -10.33
C ILE A 145 -16.65 -6.28 -11.22
N ILE A 146 -16.14 -5.14 -10.76
CA ILE A 146 -16.28 -3.85 -11.43
C ILE A 146 -14.88 -3.27 -11.68
N PRO A 147 -14.30 -3.43 -12.89
CA PRO A 147 -12.93 -3.00 -13.17
C PRO A 147 -12.64 -1.53 -12.87
N PHE A 148 -13.63 -0.65 -13.02
CA PHE A 148 -13.50 0.78 -12.66
C PHE A 148 -13.29 1.01 -11.16
N LEU A 149 -13.84 0.15 -10.29
CA LEU A 149 -13.56 0.19 -8.85
C LEU A 149 -12.12 -0.23 -8.56
N GLY A 150 -11.51 -1.11 -9.37
CA GLY A 150 -10.09 -1.43 -9.27
C GLY A 150 -9.19 -0.22 -9.50
N LEU A 151 -9.50 0.62 -10.50
CA LEU A 151 -8.79 1.88 -10.73
C LEU A 151 -8.97 2.85 -9.55
N TYR A 152 -10.16 2.89 -8.96
CA TYR A 152 -10.41 3.67 -7.75
C TYR A 152 -9.61 3.16 -6.55
N VAL A 153 -9.48 1.84 -6.38
CA VAL A 153 -8.60 1.25 -5.36
C VAL A 153 -7.15 1.69 -5.55
N PHE A 154 -6.66 1.67 -6.77
CA PHE A 154 -5.29 2.10 -7.06
C PHE A 154 -5.09 3.59 -6.79
N HIS A 155 -6.10 4.40 -7.09
CA HIS A 155 -6.12 5.82 -6.74
C HIS A 155 -6.03 6.03 -5.22
N PHE A 156 -6.97 5.49 -4.46
CA PHE A 156 -7.01 5.78 -3.02
C PHE A 156 -5.80 5.18 -2.32
N LEU A 157 -5.25 4.03 -2.74
CA LEU A 157 -4.05 3.50 -2.10
C LEU A 157 -2.85 4.45 -2.28
N ASN A 158 -2.64 5.00 -3.48
CA ASN A 158 -1.59 6.00 -3.69
C ASN A 158 -1.85 7.28 -2.88
N GLU A 159 -3.08 7.79 -2.94
CA GLU A 159 -3.44 9.06 -2.34
C GLU A 159 -3.44 9.00 -0.80
N ASP A 160 -3.96 7.92 -0.23
CA ASP A 160 -3.98 7.68 1.21
C ASP A 160 -2.56 7.63 1.76
N PHE A 161 -1.65 6.88 1.13
CA PHE A 161 -0.24 6.81 1.56
C PHE A 161 0.47 8.16 1.43
N ARG A 162 0.22 8.90 0.35
CA ARG A 162 0.76 10.25 0.16
C ARG A 162 0.26 11.22 1.24
N ARG A 163 -1.03 11.17 1.56
CA ARG A 163 -1.63 12.00 2.63
C ARG A 163 -1.07 11.59 3.99
N HIS A 164 -0.97 10.30 4.27
CA HIS A 164 -0.40 9.77 5.51
C HIS A 164 1.04 10.23 5.74
N GLU A 165 1.92 10.07 4.74
CA GLU A 165 3.31 10.52 4.83
C GLU A 165 3.42 12.04 5.08
N ALA A 166 2.53 12.84 4.47
CA ALA A 166 2.48 14.28 4.71
C ALA A 166 2.06 14.64 6.14
N LEU A 167 1.14 13.87 6.72
CA LEU A 167 0.73 14.02 8.13
C LEU A 167 1.88 13.66 9.07
N GLU A 168 2.57 12.55 8.82
CA GLU A 168 3.70 12.12 9.63
C GLU A 168 4.86 13.09 9.59
N ALA A 169 5.20 13.62 8.41
CA ALA A 169 6.21 14.66 8.30
C ALA A 169 5.87 15.91 9.15
N ARG A 170 4.60 16.30 9.22
CA ARG A 170 4.13 17.38 10.12
C ARG A 170 4.24 16.98 11.58
N PHE A 171 3.85 15.75 11.92
CA PHE A 171 3.93 15.22 13.28
C PHE A 171 5.38 15.21 13.79
N TYR A 172 6.30 14.59 13.05
CA TYR A 172 7.71 14.54 13.42
C TYR A 172 8.37 15.92 13.44
N GLY A 173 7.93 16.86 12.59
CA GLY A 173 8.32 18.26 12.66
C GLY A 173 7.93 18.92 13.98
N ALA A 174 6.69 18.71 14.44
CA ALA A 174 6.22 19.24 15.72
C ALA A 174 6.94 18.58 16.92
N VAL A 175 7.17 17.26 16.87
CA VAL A 175 7.95 16.55 17.88
C VAL A 175 9.39 17.06 17.94
N SER A 176 10.00 17.37 16.78
CA SER A 176 11.34 17.94 16.73
C SER A 176 11.42 19.29 17.43
N GLN A 177 10.38 20.13 17.29
CA GLN A 177 10.29 21.42 18.01
C GLN A 177 10.17 21.23 19.53
N LEU A 178 9.41 20.23 19.98
CA LEU A 178 9.21 19.95 21.42
C LEU A 178 10.42 19.29 22.09
N THR A 179 11.25 18.58 21.33
CA THR A 179 12.40 17.82 21.84
C THR A 179 13.73 18.53 21.58
N GLY A 180 13.76 19.51 20.69
CA GLY A 180 15.00 20.18 20.26
C GLY A 180 15.92 19.28 19.43
N ARG A 181 15.45 18.12 18.97
CA ARG A 181 16.22 17.15 18.16
C ARG A 181 15.56 16.98 16.80
N GLU A 182 16.35 17.03 15.75
CA GLU A 182 15.86 16.92 14.38
C GLU A 182 15.50 15.46 14.06
N LEU A 183 14.20 15.15 13.98
CA LEU A 183 13.72 13.87 13.44
C LEU A 183 13.47 14.02 11.95
N ARG A 184 14.35 13.43 11.13
CA ARG A 184 14.20 13.48 9.67
C ARG A 184 13.21 12.43 9.18
N PHE A 185 12.06 12.91 8.73
CA PHE A 185 11.10 12.11 8.01
C PHE A 185 11.00 12.61 6.56
N ASP A 186 11.84 12.02 5.70
CA ASP A 186 11.90 12.32 4.28
C ASP A 186 10.61 11.87 3.56
N ARG A 187 10.19 12.62 2.55
CA ARG A 187 9.08 12.21 1.68
C ARG A 187 9.59 11.25 0.62
N VAL A 188 9.29 9.97 0.78
CA VAL A 188 9.69 8.90 -0.14
C VAL A 188 8.58 8.49 -1.08
N ILE A 189 7.35 9.00 -0.90
CA ILE A 189 6.20 8.71 -1.76
C ILE A 189 5.97 9.86 -2.75
N PRO A 190 6.30 9.68 -4.05
CA PRO A 190 6.11 10.71 -5.06
C PRO A 190 4.65 11.13 -5.25
N SER A 191 4.44 12.42 -5.49
CA SER A 191 3.15 12.93 -5.97
C SER A 191 2.92 12.47 -7.41
N ARG A 192 1.80 11.79 -7.64
CA ARG A 192 1.45 11.21 -8.94
C ARG A 192 0.05 11.66 -9.35
N SER A 193 -0.09 12.09 -10.60
CA SER A 193 -1.39 12.44 -11.15
C SER A 193 -2.19 11.16 -11.40
N THR A 194 -3.25 10.96 -10.61
CA THR A 194 -4.19 9.83 -10.80
C THR A 194 -4.83 9.89 -12.19
N VAL A 195 -5.20 11.09 -12.65
CA VAL A 195 -5.79 11.28 -13.98
C VAL A 195 -4.83 10.82 -15.07
N LEU A 196 -3.55 11.20 -14.98
CA LEU A 196 -2.53 10.73 -15.92
C LEU A 196 -2.40 9.21 -15.89
N TYR A 197 -2.42 8.60 -14.71
CA TYR A 197 -2.29 7.15 -14.57
C TYR A 197 -3.49 6.40 -15.17
N ILE A 198 -4.71 6.93 -15.00
CA ILE A 198 -5.92 6.40 -15.65
C ILE A 198 -5.78 6.53 -17.18
N VAL A 199 -5.42 7.72 -17.68
CA VAL A 199 -5.25 7.96 -19.12
C VAL A 199 -4.22 7.02 -19.73
N LEU A 200 -3.05 6.87 -19.09
CA LEU A 200 -2.00 5.94 -19.54
C LEU A 200 -2.49 4.49 -19.50
N THR A 201 -3.25 4.10 -18.46
CA THR A 201 -3.84 2.74 -18.40
C THR A 201 -4.80 2.48 -19.55
N ILE A 202 -5.63 3.45 -19.93
CA ILE A 202 -6.58 3.30 -21.04
C ILE A 202 -5.84 3.26 -22.38
N ILE A 203 -4.94 4.23 -22.65
CA ILE A 203 -4.22 4.33 -23.93
C ILE A 203 -3.32 3.13 -24.16
N THR A 204 -2.74 2.55 -23.10
CA THR A 204 -1.90 1.35 -23.18
C THR A 204 -2.71 0.04 -23.04
N VAL A 205 -4.05 0.10 -23.05
CA VAL A 205 -4.94 -1.06 -22.96
C VAL A 205 -4.60 -1.94 -21.74
N GLY A 206 -4.35 -1.31 -20.60
CA GLY A 206 -4.07 -1.97 -19.33
C GLY A 206 -2.59 -2.26 -19.06
N ILE A 207 -1.67 -2.12 -20.01
CA ILE A 207 -0.25 -2.42 -19.79
C ILE A 207 0.35 -1.51 -18.70
N PHE A 208 -0.01 -0.23 -18.68
CA PHE A 208 0.47 0.69 -17.64
C PHE A 208 0.04 0.31 -16.22
N ALA A 209 -1.01 -0.52 -16.05
CA ALA A 209 -1.40 -1.02 -14.73
C ALA A 209 -0.29 -1.85 -14.05
N VAL A 210 0.63 -2.45 -14.83
CA VAL A 210 1.83 -3.12 -14.30
C VAL A 210 2.68 -2.14 -13.50
N TYR A 211 2.97 -0.96 -14.08
CA TYR A 211 3.76 0.06 -13.40
C TYR A 211 3.01 0.64 -12.20
N TRP A 212 1.70 0.83 -12.30
CA TRP A 212 0.89 1.31 -11.18
C TRP A 212 0.91 0.34 -9.99
N LEU A 213 0.70 -0.96 -10.23
CA LEU A 213 0.80 -1.99 -9.18
C LEU A 213 2.21 -2.08 -8.59
N TYR A 214 3.24 -1.93 -9.43
CA TYR A 214 4.62 -1.84 -8.96
C TYR A 214 4.81 -0.68 -7.97
N THR A 215 4.31 0.53 -8.28
CA THR A 215 4.42 1.67 -7.36
C THR A 215 3.62 1.43 -6.08
N LEU A 216 2.43 0.83 -6.20
CA LEU A 216 1.60 0.49 -5.05
C LEU A 216 2.33 -0.45 -4.09
N ALA A 217 3.11 -1.41 -4.58
CA ALA A 217 3.90 -2.29 -3.73
C ALA A 217 5.16 -1.59 -3.18
N ARG A 218 5.94 -0.96 -4.06
CA ARG A 218 7.28 -0.43 -3.75
C ARG A 218 7.25 0.77 -2.82
N ASP A 219 6.38 1.75 -3.02
CA ASP A 219 6.48 2.99 -2.25
C ASP A 219 6.18 2.77 -0.76
N PRO A 220 5.13 2.00 -0.37
CA PRO A 220 4.95 1.62 1.03
C PRO A 220 6.12 0.79 1.58
N ASN A 221 6.74 -0.08 0.77
CA ASN A 221 7.90 -0.86 1.24
C ASN A 221 9.11 0.03 1.60
N LEU A 222 9.29 1.14 0.87
CA LEU A 222 10.33 2.15 1.13
C LEU A 222 9.96 2.99 2.35
N HIS A 223 8.71 3.44 2.43
CA HIS A 223 8.16 4.18 3.56
C HIS A 223 8.28 3.41 4.88
N PHE A 224 7.91 2.12 4.91
CA PHE A 224 8.08 1.25 6.08
C PHE A 224 9.56 1.07 6.47
N ALA A 225 10.49 1.14 5.51
CA ALA A 225 11.91 1.06 5.79
C ALA A 225 12.43 2.29 6.53
N GLN A 226 11.89 3.46 6.20
CA GLN A 226 12.17 4.71 6.88
C GLN A 226 11.55 4.73 8.28
N HIS A 227 10.30 4.28 8.43
CA HIS A 227 9.63 4.17 9.73
C HIS A 227 10.48 3.46 10.77
N ARG A 228 11.02 2.28 10.44
CA ARG A 228 11.87 1.53 11.37
C ARG A 228 13.04 2.36 11.89
N ARG A 229 13.64 3.24 11.09
CA ARG A 229 14.77 4.08 11.50
C ARG A 229 14.31 5.21 12.41
N VAL A 230 13.27 5.93 12.00
CA VAL A 230 12.75 7.11 12.72
C VAL A 230 12.11 6.72 14.05
N GLU A 231 11.36 5.62 14.09
CA GLU A 231 10.72 5.14 15.31
C GLU A 231 11.74 4.70 16.38
N MET A 232 12.86 4.06 15.97
CA MET A 232 13.95 3.71 16.90
C MET A 232 14.64 4.96 17.46
N GLU A 233 14.88 5.97 16.63
CA GLU A 233 15.46 7.23 17.08
C GLU A 233 14.52 7.97 18.03
N LEU A 234 13.22 8.02 17.70
CA LEU A 234 12.19 8.60 18.56
C LEU A 234 12.13 7.92 19.93
N LEU A 235 12.11 6.58 19.98
CA LEU A 235 12.10 5.84 21.23
C LEU A 235 13.32 6.20 22.10
N ARG A 236 14.51 6.24 21.49
CA ARG A 236 15.74 6.62 22.18
C ARG A 236 15.65 8.04 22.76
N ILE A 237 15.11 9.00 22.03
CA ILE A 237 14.93 10.38 22.51
C ILE A 237 14.00 10.42 23.73
N LEU A 238 12.90 9.67 23.68
CA LEU A 238 11.94 9.61 24.79
C LEU A 238 12.52 8.93 26.03
N GLU A 239 13.30 7.87 25.85
CA GLU A 239 14.01 7.19 26.94
C GLU A 239 15.08 8.08 27.58
N GLU A 240 15.87 8.81 26.78
CA GLU A 240 16.85 9.77 27.29
C GLU A 240 16.16 10.90 28.07
N ARG A 241 15.01 11.38 27.59
CA ARG A 241 14.22 12.45 28.26
C ARG A 241 13.56 11.99 29.56
N ARG A 242 13.20 10.72 29.67
CA ARG A 242 12.65 10.12 30.91
C ARG A 242 13.64 10.20 32.08
N GLY A 243 14.95 10.10 31.81
CA GLY A 243 15.97 9.90 32.84
C GLY A 243 16.02 8.45 33.35
N PRO A 244 17.04 8.06 34.16
CA PRO A 244 17.15 6.72 34.72
C PRO A 244 15.95 6.43 35.63
N ALA A 245 15.35 5.24 35.47
CA ALA A 245 14.30 4.76 36.36
C ALA A 245 14.85 4.65 37.79
N THR A 246 14.43 5.58 38.66
CA THR A 246 14.63 5.49 40.11
C THR A 246 13.63 4.54 40.74
#